data_AF-A0A955WNT7-F1
#
_entry.id   AF-A0A955WNT7-F1
#
_cell.length_a   1.000
_cell.length_b   1.000
_cell.length_c   1.000
_cell.angle_alpha   90.00
_cell.angle_beta   90.00
_cell.angle_gamma   90.00
#
_symmetry.space_group_name_H-M   'P 1'
#
loop_
_entity.id
_entity.type
_entity.pdbx_description
1 polymer ?
#
loop_
_entity_poly.entity_id
_entity_poly.type
_entity_poly.pdbx_seq_one_letter_code
_entity_poly.pdbx_strand_id
1 'polypeptide(L)'
;APVQIGVGLWGMATGDFNGDGRADAVDYRGFALAQPDGSFGPRTAIPWGLPYPPYLMAAGDLNGDGFDDIVGHDHDSFAVAISRGDATFDISPPDRRAGGSASMAIVDLDGDGHQDLLVGIEYNQRRLQVLYGVGDGTFAIVGGVSVAYDPWTFVTVDLDGDGDLDIVSTGQSRVENRGGRRYAAPVSGCTGVPGLLGFDGVAAGDANGDGHADIVLSAHGNGGYSSARLILGDGTFGCTGPGQPLPGPLVSGIGAVALFDLDGDGRDEIAVGGDNSNTIIYRLVVPQP
;
A
#
# COMPACT_ATOMS: atom_id res chain seq x y z
N ALA A 1 -0.15 -13.54 -10.36
CA ALA A 1 -0.26 -12.16 -10.86
C ALA A 1 0.32 -11.27 -9.78
N PRO A 2 1.13 -10.25 -10.09
CA PRO A 2 1.67 -9.39 -9.05
C PRO A 2 0.48 -8.74 -8.33
N VAL A 3 0.44 -8.85 -7.01
CA VAL A 3 -0.50 -8.09 -6.18
C VAL A 3 -0.01 -6.66 -6.23
N GLN A 4 -0.61 -5.87 -7.12
CA GLN A 4 -0.38 -4.44 -7.18
C GLN A 4 -1.08 -3.83 -5.96
N ILE A 5 -0.37 -3.72 -4.85
CA ILE A 5 -0.92 -3.08 -3.66
C ILE A 5 -1.08 -1.59 -3.98
N GLY A 6 -2.32 -1.13 -4.11
CA GLY A 6 -2.70 0.26 -4.34
C GLY A 6 -2.40 1.15 -3.14
N VAL A 7 -1.12 1.25 -2.73
CA VAL A 7 -0.68 2.19 -1.71
C VAL A 7 -0.59 3.58 -2.32
N GLY A 8 -1.62 4.38 -2.07
CA GLY A 8 -1.63 5.79 -2.45
C GLY A 8 -0.70 6.59 -1.56
N LEU A 9 0.60 6.64 -1.87
CA LEU A 9 1.49 7.63 -1.29
C LEU A 9 1.46 8.87 -2.20
N TRP A 10 0.90 9.96 -1.70
CA TRP A 10 0.82 11.25 -2.39
C TRP A 10 -0.10 11.29 -3.62
N GLY A 11 -1.33 10.79 -3.44
CA GLY A 11 -2.48 11.26 -4.23
C GLY A 11 -2.59 10.71 -5.65
N MET A 12 -2.00 9.54 -5.92
CA MET A 12 -2.20 8.80 -7.16
C MET A 12 -2.61 7.35 -6.88
N ALA A 13 -3.46 6.79 -7.73
CA ALA A 13 -3.78 5.37 -7.78
C ALA A 13 -3.98 4.93 -9.24
N THR A 14 -3.97 3.62 -9.46
CA THR A 14 -4.24 3.00 -10.77
C THR A 14 -5.24 1.87 -10.64
N GLY A 15 -6.10 1.70 -11.64
CA GLY A 15 -7.09 0.63 -11.71
C GLY A 15 -7.74 0.59 -13.10
N ASP A 16 -8.44 -0.48 -13.45
CA ASP A 16 -9.21 -0.59 -14.70
C ASP A 16 -10.61 0.00 -14.51
N PHE A 17 -10.76 1.30 -14.76
CA PHE A 17 -12.01 2.01 -14.49
C PHE A 17 -13.07 1.81 -15.59
N ASN A 18 -12.70 1.20 -16.73
CA ASN A 18 -13.59 1.04 -17.89
C ASN A 18 -13.68 -0.42 -18.40
N GLY A 19 -13.02 -1.37 -17.73
CA GLY A 19 -13.03 -2.80 -18.04
C GLY A 19 -12.31 -3.16 -19.34
N ASP A 20 -11.38 -2.33 -19.81
CA ASP A 20 -10.65 -2.56 -21.06
C ASP A 20 -9.37 -3.40 -20.88
N GLY A 21 -9.10 -3.82 -19.64
CA GLY A 21 -7.96 -4.62 -19.22
C GLY A 21 -6.66 -3.83 -19.08
N ARG A 22 -6.69 -2.49 -19.15
CA ARG A 22 -5.53 -1.63 -18.92
C ARG A 22 -5.71 -0.83 -17.64
N ALA A 23 -4.63 -0.68 -16.89
CA ALA A 23 -4.62 0.17 -15.71
C ALA A 23 -4.68 1.65 -16.12
N ASP A 24 -5.79 2.30 -15.80
CA ASP A 24 -5.98 3.74 -15.85
C ASP A 24 -5.30 4.41 -14.66
N ALA A 25 -5.22 5.74 -14.67
CA ALA A 25 -4.60 6.51 -13.60
C ALA A 25 -5.57 7.55 -13.03
N VAL A 26 -5.56 7.73 -11.71
CA VAL A 26 -6.28 8.80 -11.00
C VAL A 26 -5.35 9.56 -10.10
N ASP A 27 -5.52 10.87 -10.04
CA ASP A 27 -4.91 11.73 -9.03
C ASP A 27 -5.89 12.81 -8.54
N TYR A 28 -5.42 13.69 -7.65
CA TYR A 28 -6.25 14.78 -7.10
C TYR A 28 -6.88 15.73 -8.14
N ARG A 29 -6.39 15.73 -9.39
CA ARG A 29 -6.94 16.53 -10.50
C ARG A 29 -8.01 15.77 -11.29
N GLY A 30 -8.12 14.45 -11.12
CA GLY A 30 -9.04 13.59 -11.84
C GLY A 30 -8.39 12.33 -12.38
N PHE A 31 -9.15 11.57 -13.18
CA PHE A 31 -8.69 10.33 -13.80
C PHE A 31 -8.37 10.51 -15.28
N ALA A 32 -7.57 9.60 -15.85
CA ALA A 32 -7.26 9.52 -17.27
C ALA A 32 -7.17 8.05 -17.70
N LEU A 33 -7.81 7.75 -18.83
CA LEU A 33 -7.87 6.39 -19.36
C LEU A 33 -6.59 6.02 -20.13
N ALA A 34 -6.08 4.81 -19.88
CA ALA A 34 -4.94 4.25 -20.57
C ALA A 34 -5.30 3.86 -22.01
N GLN A 35 -4.43 4.23 -22.93
CA GLN A 35 -4.58 3.95 -24.36
C GLN A 35 -3.74 2.73 -24.76
N PRO A 36 -4.10 2.03 -25.86
CA PRO A 36 -3.34 0.87 -26.34
C PRO A 36 -1.88 1.15 -26.69
N ASP A 37 -1.50 2.40 -26.92
CA ASP A 37 -0.12 2.82 -27.20
C ASP A 37 0.68 3.16 -25.93
N GLY A 38 0.11 2.96 -24.74
CA GLY A 38 0.71 3.27 -23.45
C GLY A 38 0.61 4.74 -23.03
N SER A 39 -0.06 5.59 -23.81
CA SER A 39 -0.37 6.97 -23.43
C SER A 39 -1.62 7.06 -22.55
N PHE A 40 -1.84 8.21 -21.91
CA PHE A 40 -3.07 8.52 -21.18
C PHE A 40 -3.89 9.56 -21.94
N GLY A 41 -5.20 9.35 -21.97
CA GLY A 41 -6.17 10.29 -22.54
C GLY A 41 -6.27 11.62 -21.77
N PRO A 42 -7.18 12.51 -22.18
CA PRO A 42 -7.44 13.73 -21.44
C PRO A 42 -7.94 13.41 -20.02
N ARG A 43 -7.57 14.26 -19.06
CA ARG A 43 -8.00 14.12 -17.67
C ARG A 43 -9.46 14.57 -17.52
N THR A 44 -10.20 13.80 -16.73
CA THR A 44 -11.59 14.08 -16.36
C THR A 44 -11.69 14.22 -14.85
N ALA A 45 -12.25 15.34 -14.38
CA ALA A 45 -12.40 15.61 -12.96
C ALA A 45 -13.51 14.75 -12.34
N ILE A 46 -13.27 14.27 -11.12
CA ILE A 46 -14.27 13.58 -10.30
C ILE A 46 -14.89 14.59 -9.33
N PRO A 47 -16.21 14.83 -9.36
CA PRO A 47 -16.87 15.76 -8.45
C PRO A 47 -17.09 15.11 -7.07
N TRP A 48 -16.00 14.94 -6.31
CA TRP A 48 -15.95 14.21 -5.03
C TRP A 48 -16.97 14.65 -3.97
N GLY A 49 -17.46 15.89 -4.02
CA GLY A 49 -18.32 16.44 -2.96
C GLY A 49 -17.63 16.60 -1.61
N LEU A 50 -16.30 16.39 -1.56
CA LEU A 50 -15.48 16.55 -0.36
C LEU A 50 -15.30 18.04 0.01
N PRO A 51 -15.18 18.35 1.31
CA PRO A 51 -14.84 19.71 1.78
C PRO A 51 -13.53 20.25 1.20
N TYR A 52 -12.53 19.38 1.01
CA TYR A 52 -11.25 19.72 0.42
C TYR A 52 -10.91 18.77 -0.75
N PRO A 53 -10.04 19.20 -1.69
CA PRO A 53 -9.53 18.29 -2.71
C PRO A 53 -8.86 17.07 -2.04
N PRO A 54 -9.21 15.84 -2.46
CA PRO A 54 -8.56 14.65 -1.92
C PRO A 54 -7.07 14.67 -2.23
N TYR A 55 -6.24 14.29 -1.26
CA TYR A 55 -4.79 14.19 -1.40
C TYR A 55 -4.29 12.75 -1.34
N LEU A 56 -5.16 11.80 -0.99
CA LEU A 56 -4.91 10.36 -1.09
C LEU A 56 -5.96 9.73 -1.99
N MET A 57 -5.50 8.76 -2.78
CA MET A 57 -6.32 7.97 -3.69
C MET A 57 -6.01 6.50 -3.46
N ALA A 58 -7.04 5.65 -3.48
CA ALA A 58 -6.90 4.21 -3.61
C ALA A 58 -7.90 3.71 -4.66
N ALA A 59 -7.56 2.62 -5.34
CA ALA A 59 -8.41 2.02 -6.36
C ALA A 59 -8.53 0.52 -6.17
N GLY A 60 -9.70 -0.03 -6.51
CA GLY A 60 -10.02 -1.45 -6.42
C GLY A 60 -11.54 -1.68 -6.56
N ASP A 61 -11.93 -2.86 -7.02
CA ASP A 61 -13.33 -3.27 -7.21
C ASP A 61 -14.07 -3.46 -5.85
N LEU A 62 -14.75 -2.41 -5.36
CA LEU A 62 -15.41 -2.40 -4.04
C LEU A 62 -16.81 -3.04 -4.07
N ASN A 63 -17.40 -3.21 -5.26
CA ASN A 63 -18.75 -3.71 -5.43
C ASN A 63 -18.83 -5.07 -6.17
N GLY A 64 -17.69 -5.62 -6.60
CA GLY A 64 -17.57 -6.90 -7.28
C GLY A 64 -18.10 -6.91 -8.71
N ASP A 65 -18.18 -5.77 -9.39
CA ASP A 65 -18.72 -5.67 -10.75
C ASP A 65 -17.66 -5.83 -11.86
N GLY A 66 -16.39 -5.94 -11.47
CA GLY A 66 -15.26 -6.11 -12.37
C GLY A 66 -14.66 -4.81 -12.91
N PHE A 67 -15.12 -3.65 -12.44
CA PHE A 67 -14.47 -2.36 -12.67
C PHE A 67 -13.83 -1.89 -11.37
N ASP A 68 -12.61 -1.34 -11.45
CA ASP A 68 -12.02 -0.75 -10.26
C ASP A 68 -12.76 0.55 -9.89
N ASP A 69 -13.11 0.66 -8.61
CA ASP A 69 -13.66 1.86 -8.00
C ASP A 69 -12.55 2.74 -7.43
N ILE A 70 -12.90 3.94 -6.96
CA ILE A 70 -11.92 4.89 -6.43
C ILE A 70 -12.37 5.43 -5.07
N VAL A 71 -11.48 5.39 -4.09
CA VAL A 71 -11.64 6.11 -2.81
C VAL A 71 -10.77 7.35 -2.84
N GLY A 72 -11.40 8.51 -2.79
CA GLY A 72 -10.72 9.80 -2.61
C GLY A 72 -10.83 10.25 -1.15
N HIS A 73 -9.70 10.59 -0.55
CA HIS A 73 -9.62 10.98 0.87
C HIS A 73 -9.00 12.37 1.03
N ASP A 74 -9.72 13.23 1.75
CA ASP A 74 -9.29 14.55 2.20
C ASP A 74 -8.93 14.53 3.69
N HIS A 75 -8.52 15.64 4.29
CA HIS A 75 -7.96 15.59 5.66
C HIS A 75 -8.87 14.93 6.71
N ASP A 76 -10.20 15.04 6.55
CA ASP A 76 -11.18 14.63 7.56
C ASP A 76 -12.13 13.53 7.09
N SER A 77 -12.22 13.32 5.78
CA SER A 77 -13.27 12.52 5.16
C SER A 77 -12.84 11.85 3.87
N PHE A 78 -13.56 10.81 3.50
CA PHE A 78 -13.41 10.17 2.20
C PHE A 78 -14.74 10.08 1.48
N ALA A 79 -14.68 9.92 0.18
CA ALA A 79 -15.81 9.58 -0.67
C ALA A 79 -15.41 8.43 -1.60
N VAL A 80 -16.39 7.59 -1.92
CA VAL A 80 -16.24 6.48 -2.86
C VAL A 80 -16.84 6.91 -4.19
N ALA A 81 -16.12 6.70 -5.28
CA ALA A 81 -16.57 6.84 -6.65
C ALA A 81 -16.66 5.44 -7.25
N ILE A 82 -17.88 4.91 -7.32
CA ILE A 82 -18.17 3.60 -7.90
C ILE A 82 -18.19 3.72 -9.42
N SER A 83 -17.34 2.97 -10.11
CA SER A 83 -17.27 2.98 -11.57
C SER A 83 -18.51 2.33 -12.18
N ARG A 84 -18.91 2.83 -13.35
CA ARG A 84 -19.95 2.21 -14.19
C ARG A 84 -19.38 1.49 -15.41
N GLY A 85 -18.05 1.41 -15.52
CA GLY A 85 -17.35 0.83 -16.67
C GLY A 85 -17.38 1.69 -17.95
N ASP A 86 -17.97 2.88 -17.91
CA ASP A 86 -18.05 3.81 -19.05
C ASP A 86 -17.35 5.15 -18.78
N ALA A 87 -16.37 5.12 -17.86
CA ALA A 87 -15.68 6.31 -17.37
C ALA A 87 -16.61 7.34 -16.70
N THR A 88 -17.74 6.89 -16.16
CA THR A 88 -18.58 7.66 -15.25
C THR A 88 -18.66 6.99 -13.88
N PHE A 89 -18.95 7.79 -12.85
CA PHE A 89 -18.90 7.33 -11.46
C PHE A 89 -20.16 7.71 -10.69
N ASP A 90 -20.63 6.80 -9.85
CA ASP A 90 -21.57 7.06 -8.77
C ASP A 90 -20.82 7.43 -7.49
N ILE A 91 -21.03 8.66 -7.00
CA ILE A 91 -20.22 9.22 -5.91
C ILE A 91 -21.02 9.22 -4.62
N SER A 92 -20.45 8.62 -3.58
CA SER A 92 -21.03 8.61 -2.24
C SER A 92 -20.97 10.00 -1.59
N PRO A 93 -21.84 10.30 -0.61
CA PRO A 93 -21.62 11.41 0.29
C PRO A 93 -20.28 11.24 1.06
N PRO A 94 -19.63 12.34 1.48
CA PRO A 94 -18.44 12.27 2.33
C PRO A 94 -18.70 11.55 3.65
N ASP A 95 -17.77 10.68 4.04
CA ASP A 95 -17.77 9.93 5.28
C ASP A 95 -16.57 10.32 6.15
N ARG A 96 -16.80 10.56 7.44
CA ARG A 96 -15.82 11.04 8.43
C ARG A 96 -15.36 9.95 9.40
N ARG A 97 -15.76 8.70 9.18
CA ARG A 97 -15.40 7.59 10.07
C ARG A 97 -13.89 7.31 10.09
N ALA A 98 -13.14 7.78 9.10
CA ALA A 98 -11.69 7.57 8.95
C ALA A 98 -10.90 8.86 8.68
N GLY A 99 -11.02 9.88 9.54
CA GLY A 99 -10.28 11.14 9.38
C GLY A 99 -8.82 11.09 9.85
N GLY A 100 -7.98 11.98 9.32
CA GLY A 100 -6.59 12.19 9.73
C GLY A 100 -5.62 11.15 9.20
N SER A 101 -5.47 11.06 7.87
CA SER A 101 -4.87 9.88 7.24
C SER A 101 -3.52 10.15 6.56
N ALA A 102 -2.57 9.22 6.72
CA ALA A 102 -1.28 9.24 6.04
C ALA A 102 -1.27 8.44 4.73
N SER A 103 -2.02 7.34 4.72
CA SER A 103 -2.00 6.32 3.67
C SER A 103 -3.30 5.52 3.66
N MET A 104 -3.62 4.92 2.52
CA MET A 104 -4.79 4.07 2.32
C MET A 104 -4.49 2.88 1.42
N ALA A 105 -5.24 1.80 1.59
CA ALA A 105 -5.30 0.67 0.67
C ALA A 105 -6.73 0.10 0.61
N ILE A 106 -7.05 -0.50 -0.53
CA ILE A 106 -8.27 -1.29 -0.74
C ILE A 106 -7.84 -2.75 -0.82
N VAL A 107 -8.36 -3.58 0.09
CA VAL A 107 -7.92 -4.96 0.27
C VAL A 107 -8.95 -5.74 1.10
N ASP A 108 -9.25 -6.98 0.73
CA ASP A 108 -10.02 -7.92 1.59
C ASP A 108 -9.15 -8.35 2.77
N LEU A 109 -9.43 -7.82 3.97
CA LEU A 109 -8.65 -8.08 5.19
C LEU A 109 -9.31 -9.10 6.12
N ASP A 110 -10.58 -9.43 5.93
CA ASP A 110 -11.27 -10.39 6.78
C ASP A 110 -11.63 -11.71 6.10
N GLY A 111 -11.32 -11.82 4.81
CA GLY A 111 -11.46 -13.02 4.00
C GLY A 111 -12.90 -13.29 3.58
N ASP A 112 -13.77 -12.27 3.60
CA ASP A 112 -15.18 -12.42 3.22
C ASP A 112 -15.44 -12.26 1.71
N GLY A 113 -14.40 -11.92 0.94
CA GLY A 113 -14.45 -11.71 -0.51
C GLY A 113 -14.88 -10.30 -0.90
N HIS A 114 -15.08 -9.39 0.05
CA HIS A 114 -15.35 -7.98 -0.19
C HIS A 114 -14.11 -7.14 0.13
N GLN A 115 -13.87 -6.12 -0.69
CA GLN A 115 -12.75 -5.23 -0.46
C GLN A 115 -13.03 -4.31 0.73
N ASP A 116 -12.09 -4.24 1.66
CA ASP A 116 -12.10 -3.32 2.80
C ASP A 116 -11.25 -2.07 2.51
N LEU A 117 -11.49 -1.01 3.25
CA LEU A 117 -10.62 0.18 3.25
C LEU A 117 -9.76 0.18 4.52
N LEU A 118 -8.44 0.04 4.34
CA LEU A 118 -7.43 0.19 5.38
C LEU A 118 -6.84 1.59 5.33
N VAL A 119 -6.81 2.29 6.46
CA VAL A 119 -6.39 3.70 6.56
C VAL A 119 -5.37 3.87 7.67
N GLY A 120 -4.20 4.43 7.37
CA GLY A 120 -3.19 4.80 8.34
C GLY A 120 -3.53 6.13 8.99
N ILE A 121 -3.71 6.16 10.32
CA ILE A 121 -4.17 7.35 11.02
C ILE A 121 -3.01 8.06 11.74
N GLU A 122 -2.84 9.35 11.44
CA GLU A 122 -1.79 10.22 11.98
C GLU A 122 -2.20 10.89 13.32
N TYR A 123 -1.35 11.82 13.78
CA TYR A 123 -1.55 12.68 14.96
C TYR A 123 -1.43 11.97 16.31
N ASN A 124 -0.45 11.09 16.43
CA ASN A 124 -0.12 10.26 17.59
C ASN A 124 -1.25 9.30 17.99
N GLN A 125 -2.10 8.91 17.05
CA GLN A 125 -3.16 7.93 17.30
C GLN A 125 -2.65 6.49 17.27
N ARG A 126 -1.51 6.22 16.62
CA ARG A 126 -0.83 4.91 16.60
C ARG A 126 -1.76 3.76 16.26
N ARG A 127 -2.57 3.95 15.22
CA ARG A 127 -3.53 2.96 14.76
C ARG A 127 -3.70 2.98 13.24
N LEU A 128 -3.98 1.82 12.69
CA LEU A 128 -4.64 1.69 11.39
C LEU A 128 -6.13 1.50 11.65
N GLN A 129 -6.95 2.08 10.80
CA GLN A 129 -8.40 1.96 10.84
C GLN A 129 -8.87 1.09 9.68
N VAL A 130 -9.74 0.13 9.97
CA VAL A 130 -10.30 -0.78 8.96
C VAL A 130 -11.78 -0.46 8.82
N LEU A 131 -12.22 -0.17 7.61
CA LEU A 131 -13.63 -0.02 7.27
C LEU A 131 -14.01 -1.23 6.44
N TYR A 132 -14.78 -2.14 7.05
CA TYR A 132 -15.12 -3.41 6.42
C TYR A 132 -16.19 -3.22 5.36
N GLY A 133 -15.89 -3.68 4.15
CA GLY A 133 -16.77 -3.64 3.00
C GLY A 133 -17.99 -4.55 3.19
N VAL A 134 -19.04 -4.27 2.43
CA VAL A 134 -20.21 -5.17 2.34
C VAL A 134 -20.46 -5.67 0.91
N GLY A 135 -19.57 -5.33 -0.02
CA GLY A 135 -19.63 -5.76 -1.42
C GLY A 135 -20.58 -4.95 -2.30
N ASP A 136 -21.05 -3.79 -1.86
CA ASP A 136 -21.87 -2.87 -2.67
C ASP A 136 -21.25 -1.48 -2.81
N GLY A 137 -19.96 -1.35 -2.50
CA GLY A 137 -19.27 -0.06 -2.42
C GLY A 137 -19.44 0.69 -1.10
N THR A 138 -20.17 0.13 -0.11
CA THR A 138 -20.33 0.73 1.22
C THR A 138 -19.56 -0.03 2.31
N PHE A 139 -19.35 0.64 3.45
CA PHE A 139 -18.64 0.09 4.61
C PHE A 139 -19.53 0.06 5.86
N ALA A 140 -19.63 -1.10 6.51
CA ALA A 140 -20.55 -1.32 7.63
C ALA A 140 -19.91 -1.23 9.02
N ILE A 141 -18.69 -1.76 9.18
CA ILE A 141 -18.04 -1.88 10.49
C ILE A 141 -16.70 -1.16 10.47
N VAL A 142 -16.39 -0.50 11.58
CA VAL A 142 -15.12 0.19 11.76
C VAL A 142 -14.32 -0.53 12.84
N GLY A 143 -13.25 -1.20 12.41
CA GLY A 143 -12.24 -1.81 13.26
C GLY A 143 -11.03 -0.90 13.43
N GLY A 144 -10.10 -1.33 14.29
CA GLY A 144 -8.82 -0.67 14.44
C GLY A 144 -7.72 -1.66 14.81
N VAL A 145 -6.55 -1.46 14.23
CA VAL A 145 -5.34 -2.24 14.49
C VAL A 145 -4.32 -1.32 15.15
N SER A 146 -3.87 -1.69 16.34
CA SER A 146 -2.85 -0.91 17.05
C SER A 146 -1.47 -1.11 16.43
N VAL A 147 -0.71 -0.03 16.34
CA VAL A 147 0.71 -0.03 15.94
C VAL A 147 1.55 0.71 16.99
N ALA A 148 2.87 0.55 16.94
CA ALA A 148 3.79 1.14 17.91
C ALA A 148 3.93 2.67 17.73
N TYR A 149 3.92 3.14 16.48
CA TYR A 149 4.01 4.55 16.09
C TYR A 149 3.03 4.85 14.96
N ASP A 150 2.81 6.14 14.67
CA ASP A 150 1.90 6.51 13.58
C ASP A 150 2.34 5.85 12.26
N PRO A 151 1.41 5.19 11.56
CA PRO A 151 1.69 4.50 10.32
C PRO A 151 1.67 5.50 9.18
N TRP A 152 2.83 6.03 8.79
CA TRP A 152 2.91 6.92 7.62
C TRP A 152 2.56 6.17 6.34
N THR A 153 3.05 4.94 6.26
CA THR A 153 2.84 4.02 5.15
C THR A 153 2.70 2.58 5.68
N PHE A 154 2.09 1.71 4.89
CA PHE A 154 1.94 0.30 5.21
C PHE A 154 1.77 -0.52 3.93
N VAL A 155 1.95 -1.82 4.04
CA VAL A 155 1.58 -2.82 3.02
C VAL A 155 0.86 -3.98 3.70
N THR A 156 0.07 -4.70 2.90
CA THR A 156 -0.59 -5.93 3.31
C THR A 156 -0.03 -7.11 2.52
N VAL A 157 0.33 -8.19 3.20
CA VAL A 157 0.98 -9.36 2.60
C VAL A 157 0.83 -10.54 3.54
N ASP A 158 0.67 -11.75 3.00
CA ASP A 158 0.70 -12.98 3.81
C ASP A 158 2.15 -13.29 4.21
N LEU A 159 2.51 -13.13 5.49
CA LEU A 159 3.87 -13.36 5.98
C LEU A 159 4.08 -14.78 6.53
N ASP A 160 3.00 -15.54 6.75
CA ASP A 160 3.05 -16.85 7.41
C ASP A 160 2.43 -18.01 6.62
N GLY A 161 1.92 -17.71 5.42
CA GLY A 161 1.38 -18.66 4.47
C GLY A 161 0.01 -19.21 4.85
N ASP A 162 -0.72 -18.56 5.77
CA ASP A 162 -2.05 -19.01 6.18
C ASP A 162 -3.19 -18.51 5.27
N GLY A 163 -2.88 -17.58 4.35
CA GLY A 163 -3.79 -17.01 3.37
C GLY A 163 -4.51 -15.74 3.84
N ASP A 164 -4.38 -15.34 5.10
CA ASP A 164 -4.85 -14.06 5.60
C ASP A 164 -3.77 -12.98 5.39
N LEU A 165 -4.14 -11.81 4.86
CA LEU A 165 -3.16 -10.75 4.63
C LEU A 165 -2.79 -10.08 5.96
N ASP A 166 -1.52 -10.19 6.34
CA ASP A 166 -0.92 -9.47 7.45
C ASP A 166 -0.63 -8.02 7.10
N ILE A 167 -0.29 -7.22 8.11
CA ILE A 167 0.05 -5.81 7.94
C ILE A 167 1.50 -5.56 8.33
N VAL A 168 2.25 -4.88 7.46
CA VAL A 168 3.57 -4.31 7.78
C VAL A 168 3.49 -2.80 7.65
N SER A 169 3.86 -2.08 8.70
CA SER A 169 3.80 -0.62 8.72
C SER A 169 5.12 0.03 9.12
N THR A 170 5.37 1.20 8.52
CA THR A 170 6.45 2.12 8.91
C THR A 170 6.30 2.69 10.31
N GLY A 171 5.14 2.50 10.96
CA GLY A 171 4.93 2.64 12.41
C GLY A 171 5.68 1.59 13.27
N GLN A 172 6.78 1.04 12.75
CA GLN A 172 7.64 0.00 13.33
C GLN A 172 6.87 -1.24 13.81
N SER A 173 5.85 -1.64 13.06
CA SER A 173 4.97 -2.73 13.48
C SER A 173 4.70 -3.67 12.33
N ARG A 174 4.73 -4.96 12.64
CA ARG A 174 4.00 -5.98 11.89
C ARG A 174 2.86 -6.48 12.74
N VAL A 175 1.73 -6.77 12.12
CA VAL A 175 0.53 -7.25 12.80
C VAL A 175 0.03 -8.48 12.07
N GLU A 176 -0.01 -9.59 12.80
CA GLU A 176 -0.53 -10.88 12.34
C GLU A 176 -2.06 -10.76 12.24
N ASN A 177 -2.60 -11.05 11.07
CA ASN A 177 -4.03 -11.20 10.83
C ASN A 177 -4.40 -12.67 11.05
N ARG A 178 -5.33 -12.93 11.96
CA ARG A 178 -5.76 -14.28 12.35
C ARG A 178 -7.13 -14.64 11.76
N GLY A 179 -7.48 -13.96 10.68
CA GLY A 179 -8.75 -14.07 9.99
C GLY A 179 -9.94 -13.52 10.76
N GLY A 180 -11.03 -13.25 10.03
CA GLY A 180 -12.31 -12.87 10.62
C GLY A 180 -12.21 -11.67 11.57
N ARG A 181 -11.44 -10.65 11.17
CA ARG A 181 -11.27 -9.36 11.88
C ARG A 181 -10.48 -9.45 13.19
N ARG A 182 -9.63 -10.45 13.35
CA ARG A 182 -8.83 -10.67 14.56
C ARG A 182 -7.37 -10.39 14.28
N TYR A 183 -6.79 -9.44 15.00
CA TYR A 183 -5.40 -9.07 14.85
C TYR A 183 -4.61 -9.37 16.12
N ALA A 184 -3.39 -9.87 15.99
CA ALA A 184 -2.48 -10.02 17.10
C ALA A 184 -1.95 -8.66 17.60
N ALA A 185 -1.23 -8.68 18.72
CA ALA A 185 -0.53 -7.49 19.17
C ALA A 185 0.62 -7.14 18.19
N PRO A 186 0.88 -5.84 17.93
CA PRO A 186 1.95 -5.43 17.02
C PRO A 186 3.32 -5.87 17.53
N VAL A 187 4.18 -6.32 16.59
CA VAL A 187 5.55 -6.75 16.87
C VAL A 187 6.54 -5.88 16.10
N SER A 188 7.60 -5.42 16.77
CA SER A 188 8.61 -4.51 16.21
C SER A 188 9.96 -5.14 15.89
N GLY A 189 10.18 -6.42 16.23
CA GLY A 189 11.53 -7.04 16.23
C GLY A 189 12.28 -7.03 14.89
N CYS A 190 11.55 -6.95 13.78
CA CYS A 190 12.09 -7.00 12.41
C CYS A 190 12.23 -5.61 11.78
N THR A 191 11.28 -4.72 12.08
CA THR A 191 11.19 -3.37 11.54
C THR A 191 11.87 -2.34 12.47
N GLY A 192 12.24 -2.71 13.70
CA GLY A 192 12.86 -1.86 14.70
C GLY A 192 14.37 -1.82 14.56
N VAL A 193 14.89 -1.02 13.64
CA VAL A 193 16.35 -0.89 13.45
C VAL A 193 16.92 0.22 14.35
N PRO A 194 17.88 -0.06 15.24
CA PRO A 194 18.48 0.95 16.12
C PRO A 194 19.14 2.09 15.35
N GLY A 195 18.79 3.34 15.70
CA GLY A 195 19.39 4.56 15.13
C GLY A 195 18.66 5.17 13.93
N LEU A 196 17.59 4.54 13.44
CA LEU A 196 16.67 5.13 12.47
C LEU A 196 15.54 5.86 13.21
N LEU A 197 15.19 7.06 12.75
CA LEU A 197 14.21 7.93 13.41
C LEU A 197 12.81 7.81 12.80
N GLY A 198 12.71 7.28 11.58
CA GLY A 198 11.46 7.06 10.86
C GLY A 198 11.67 6.19 9.62
N PHE A 199 10.59 5.61 9.13
CA PHE A 199 10.53 4.86 7.88
C PHE A 199 9.60 5.60 6.92
N ASP A 200 10.04 5.76 5.67
CA ASP A 200 9.32 6.56 4.67
C ASP A 200 8.52 5.68 3.72
N GLY A 201 8.97 4.45 3.50
CA GLY A 201 8.37 3.50 2.57
C GLY A 201 8.55 2.07 3.04
N VAL A 202 7.58 1.23 2.67
CA VAL A 202 7.61 -0.21 2.89
C VAL A 202 7.05 -0.90 1.65
N ALA A 203 7.67 -2.02 1.28
CA ALA A 203 7.20 -2.94 0.25
C ALA A 203 7.36 -4.38 0.74
N ALA A 204 6.57 -5.29 0.20
CA ALA A 204 6.70 -6.73 0.46
C ALA A 204 6.54 -7.53 -0.83
N GLY A 205 7.17 -8.70 -0.90
CA GLY A 205 7.26 -9.54 -2.09
C GLY A 205 8.34 -10.61 -1.94
N ASP A 206 8.45 -11.55 -2.86
CA ASP A 206 9.42 -12.66 -2.79
C ASP A 206 10.72 -12.28 -3.52
N ALA A 207 11.62 -11.59 -2.84
CA ALA A 207 12.84 -11.08 -3.44
C ALA A 207 13.89 -12.18 -3.69
N ASN A 208 13.76 -13.32 -3.00
CA ASN A 208 14.76 -14.38 -2.99
C ASN A 208 14.32 -15.66 -3.74
N GLY A 209 13.03 -15.80 -4.01
CA GLY A 209 12.42 -16.90 -4.75
C GLY A 209 12.13 -18.13 -3.90
N ASP A 210 12.01 -17.99 -2.58
CA ASP A 210 11.70 -19.11 -1.68
C ASP A 210 10.19 -19.33 -1.47
N GLY A 211 9.36 -18.47 -2.07
CA GLY A 211 7.91 -18.51 -1.93
C GLY A 211 7.39 -17.86 -0.64
N HIS A 212 8.24 -17.18 0.11
CA HIS A 212 7.86 -16.42 1.30
C HIS A 212 8.02 -14.91 1.08
N ALA A 213 7.13 -14.13 1.71
CA ALA A 213 7.19 -12.70 1.60
C ALA A 213 8.39 -12.12 2.35
N ASP A 214 9.27 -11.44 1.62
CA ASP A 214 10.32 -10.58 2.13
C ASP A 214 9.79 -9.13 2.28
N ILE A 215 10.45 -8.34 3.12
CA ILE A 215 10.07 -6.94 3.38
C ILE A 215 11.24 -6.03 3.02
N VAL A 216 10.95 -4.95 2.29
CA VAL A 216 11.88 -3.84 2.08
C VAL A 216 11.38 -2.61 2.80
N LEU A 217 12.26 -1.96 3.56
CA LEU A 217 11.99 -0.70 4.24
C LEU A 217 12.96 0.38 3.76
N SER A 218 12.45 1.57 3.47
CA SER A 218 13.26 2.78 3.42
C SER A 218 13.16 3.54 4.74
N ALA A 219 14.30 4.03 5.21
CA ALA A 219 14.39 4.76 6.45
C ALA A 219 15.28 5.98 6.30
N HIS A 220 14.96 7.05 7.02
CA HIS A 220 15.84 8.20 7.19
C HIS A 220 16.52 8.17 8.57
N GLY A 221 17.83 8.36 8.54
CA GLY A 221 18.68 8.52 9.72
C GLY A 221 18.99 9.99 10.02
N ASN A 222 19.57 10.23 11.20
CA ASN A 222 20.08 11.55 11.56
C ASN A 222 21.15 12.03 10.58
N GLY A 223 21.05 13.28 10.12
CA GLY A 223 22.06 13.90 9.23
C GLY A 223 21.87 13.65 7.73
N GLY A 224 20.68 13.22 7.29
CA GLY A 224 20.31 13.11 5.87
C GLY A 224 20.69 11.79 5.20
N TYR A 225 21.16 10.80 5.96
CA TYR A 225 21.45 9.47 5.45
C TYR A 225 20.17 8.63 5.40
N SER A 226 19.72 8.27 4.20
CA SER A 226 18.59 7.36 4.01
C SER A 226 19.11 5.98 3.64
N SER A 227 18.59 4.91 4.23
CA SER A 227 18.97 3.53 3.92
C SER A 227 17.74 2.70 3.55
N ALA A 228 17.86 1.91 2.49
CA ALA A 228 16.93 0.82 2.22
C ALA A 228 17.46 -0.49 2.84
N ARG A 229 16.58 -1.31 3.39
CA ARG A 229 16.91 -2.59 4.03
C ARG A 229 15.98 -3.68 3.55
N LEU A 230 16.56 -4.83 3.24
CA LEU A 230 15.84 -6.07 2.93
C LEU A 230 15.81 -6.96 4.18
N ILE A 231 14.62 -7.39 4.56
CA ILE A 231 14.36 -8.33 5.65
C ILE A 231 13.78 -9.58 4.99
N LEU A 232 14.47 -10.71 5.10
CA LEU A 232 13.96 -11.95 4.52
C LEU A 232 12.88 -12.56 5.43
N GLY A 233 11.81 -13.01 4.79
CA GLY A 233 10.76 -13.81 5.40
C GLY A 233 11.21 -15.26 5.57
N ASP A 234 10.54 -15.97 6.48
CA ASP A 234 10.71 -17.42 6.64
C ASP A 234 9.37 -18.18 6.59
N GLY A 235 8.30 -17.48 6.21
CA GLY A 235 6.95 -18.03 6.15
C GLY A 235 6.35 -18.40 7.51
N THR A 236 6.84 -17.83 8.62
CA THR A 236 6.29 -18.11 9.97
C THR A 236 5.76 -16.87 10.67
N PHE A 237 5.42 -15.83 9.91
CA PHE A 237 5.27 -14.45 10.37
C PHE A 237 6.60 -13.86 10.85
N GLY A 238 7.61 -14.67 11.21
CA GLY A 238 8.94 -14.28 11.67
C GLY A 238 9.77 -13.48 10.66
N CYS A 239 11.05 -13.28 10.97
CA CYS A 239 12.00 -12.71 10.03
C CYS A 239 13.43 -13.10 10.40
N THR A 240 14.33 -13.05 9.42
CA THR A 240 15.75 -13.32 9.66
C THR A 240 16.53 -12.05 10.04
N GLY A 241 16.38 -11.59 11.28
CA GLY A 241 17.20 -10.50 11.86
C GLY A 241 16.87 -9.07 11.39
N PRO A 242 17.69 -8.06 11.73
CA PRO A 242 17.35 -6.62 11.59
C PRO A 242 17.42 -6.06 10.15
N GLY A 243 17.26 -6.92 9.14
CA GLY A 243 17.39 -6.59 7.73
C GLY A 243 18.81 -6.22 7.29
N GLN A 244 19.20 -6.68 6.10
CA GLN A 244 20.47 -6.32 5.48
C GLN A 244 20.34 -4.97 4.75
N PRO A 245 21.26 -4.00 4.97
CA PRO A 245 21.29 -2.78 4.17
C PRO A 245 21.53 -3.11 2.69
N LEU A 246 20.77 -2.48 1.81
CA LEU A 246 21.04 -2.58 0.37
C LEU A 246 22.32 -1.79 0.03
N PRO A 247 23.19 -2.34 -0.86
CA PRO A 247 24.45 -1.69 -1.23
C PRO A 247 24.23 -0.43 -2.11
N GLY A 248 25.25 0.42 -2.25
CA GLY A 248 25.23 1.53 -3.22
C GLY A 248 25.14 2.94 -2.62
N PRO A 249 25.19 3.99 -3.47
CA PRO A 249 25.12 5.36 -3.00
C PRO A 249 23.74 5.60 -2.36
N LEU A 250 23.76 6.16 -1.16
CA LEU A 250 22.55 6.54 -0.44
C LEU A 250 21.80 7.54 -1.34
N VAL A 251 20.61 7.15 -1.76
CA VAL A 251 19.69 8.06 -2.43
C VAL A 251 19.26 9.09 -1.39
N SER A 252 19.39 10.38 -1.69
CA SER A 252 18.96 11.42 -0.75
C SER A 252 17.44 11.43 -0.68
N GLY A 253 16.87 11.43 0.52
CA GLY A 253 15.42 11.47 0.70
C GLY A 253 14.74 10.23 0.09
N ILE A 254 15.16 9.02 0.48
CA ILE A 254 14.51 7.80 0.00
C ILE A 254 13.07 7.80 0.52
N GLY A 255 12.12 8.05 -0.37
CA GLY A 255 10.70 8.00 -0.05
C GLY A 255 10.08 6.66 -0.41
N ALA A 256 10.33 6.18 -1.63
CA ALA A 256 9.59 5.07 -2.23
C ALA A 256 10.43 3.81 -2.38
N VAL A 257 9.84 2.67 -2.04
CA VAL A 257 10.37 1.33 -2.32
C VAL A 257 9.28 0.49 -2.96
N ALA A 258 9.66 -0.42 -3.85
CA ALA A 258 8.74 -1.38 -4.47
C ALA A 258 9.45 -2.72 -4.68
N LEU A 259 8.66 -3.79 -4.64
CA LEU A 259 9.07 -5.16 -4.97
C LEU A 259 8.17 -5.63 -6.12
N PHE A 260 8.77 -6.11 -7.21
CA PHE A 260 8.04 -6.67 -8.34
C PHE A 260 8.98 -7.47 -9.26
N ASP A 261 8.48 -8.58 -9.79
CA ASP A 261 9.13 -9.38 -10.82
C ASP A 261 9.16 -8.61 -12.15
N LEU A 262 10.30 -7.98 -12.45
CA LEU A 262 10.49 -7.15 -13.64
C LEU A 262 10.85 -7.98 -14.88
N ASP A 263 11.48 -9.14 -14.70
CA ASP A 263 11.96 -9.96 -15.81
C ASP A 263 11.22 -11.29 -16.03
N GLY A 264 10.23 -11.58 -15.18
CA GLY A 264 9.41 -12.78 -15.24
C GLY A 264 10.11 -14.03 -14.71
N ASP A 265 11.16 -13.88 -13.90
CA ASP A 265 11.91 -15.03 -13.37
C ASP A 265 11.33 -15.62 -12.08
N GLY A 266 10.27 -15.00 -11.55
CA GLY A 266 9.59 -15.41 -10.32
C GLY A 266 10.26 -14.91 -9.05
N ARG A 267 11.27 -14.04 -9.14
CA ARG A 267 11.82 -13.29 -8.00
C ARG A 267 11.60 -11.81 -8.20
N ASP A 268 11.21 -11.15 -7.12
CA ASP A 268 10.99 -9.71 -7.17
C ASP A 268 12.31 -8.93 -7.17
N GLU A 269 12.42 -7.98 -8.10
CA GLU A 269 13.39 -6.90 -8.02
C GLU A 269 12.99 -5.86 -6.99
N ILE A 270 13.99 -5.24 -6.35
CA ILE A 270 13.77 -4.14 -5.42
C ILE A 270 14.03 -2.82 -6.14
N ALA A 271 13.01 -2.00 -6.32
CA ALA A 271 13.18 -0.61 -6.76
C ALA A 271 13.23 0.32 -5.54
N VAL A 272 14.22 1.23 -5.53
CA VAL A 272 14.38 2.25 -4.49
C VAL A 272 14.48 3.62 -5.16
N GLY A 273 13.58 4.53 -4.80
CA GLY A 273 13.53 5.90 -5.31
C GLY A 273 13.66 6.93 -4.19
N GLY A 274 14.33 8.05 -4.48
CA GLY A 274 14.44 9.18 -3.56
C GLY A 274 14.31 10.54 -4.24
N ASP A 275 14.21 11.59 -3.43
CA ASP A 275 14.04 12.96 -3.88
C ASP A 275 15.13 13.38 -4.89
N ASN A 276 14.69 13.78 -6.09
CA ASN A 276 15.53 14.30 -7.17
C ASN A 276 16.66 13.35 -7.62
N SER A 277 16.47 12.04 -7.43
CA SER A 277 17.46 11.02 -7.74
C SER A 277 16.89 9.95 -8.68
N ASN A 278 17.77 9.26 -9.39
CA ASN A 278 17.37 8.12 -10.21
C ASN A 278 16.88 6.99 -9.32
N THR A 279 15.83 6.30 -9.75
CA THR A 279 15.45 5.01 -9.17
C THR A 279 16.58 4.00 -9.40
N ILE A 280 16.99 3.34 -8.32
CA ILE A 280 17.95 2.23 -8.36
C ILE A 280 17.17 0.93 -8.26
N ILE A 281 17.47 -0.02 -9.15
CA ILE A 281 16.89 -1.36 -9.14
C ILE A 281 17.95 -2.35 -8.67
N TYR A 282 17.61 -3.14 -7.67
CA TYR A 282 18.44 -4.21 -7.13
C TYR A 282 17.83 -5.56 -7.49
N ARG A 283 18.71 -6.51 -7.80
CA ARG A 283 18.37 -7.93 -7.91
C ARG A 283 19.15 -8.69 -6.84
N LEU A 284 18.47 -9.56 -6.10
CA LEU A 284 19.15 -10.45 -5.19
C LEU A 284 19.81 -11.59 -5.98
N VAL A 285 21.12 -11.77 -5.78
CA VAL A 285 21.84 -12.91 -6.37
C VAL A 285 21.96 -13.98 -5.29
N VAL A 286 21.06 -14.95 -5.32
CA VAL A 286 21.17 -16.15 -4.49
C VAL A 286 22.18 -17.09 -5.16
N PRO A 287 23.30 -17.45 -4.49
CA PRO A 287 24.25 -18.40 -5.06
C PRO A 287 23.53 -19.72 -5.36
N GLN A 288 23.62 -20.17 -6.62
CA GLN A 288 23.18 -21.53 -6.96
C GLN A 288 24.05 -22.53 -6.18
N PRO A 289 23.45 -23.59 -5.61
CA PRO A 289 24.17 -24.60 -4.83
C PRO A 289 25.26 -25.32 -5.64
#